data_AF-A0A661CRV2-F1
#
_entry.id   AF-A0A661CRV2-F1
#
_cell.length_a   1.000
_cell.length_b   1.000
_cell.length_c   1.000
_cell.angle_alpha   90.00
_cell.angle_beta   90.00
_cell.angle_gamma   90.00
#
_symmetry.space_group_name_H-M   'P 1'
#
loop_
_entity.id
_entity.type
_entity.pdbx_description
1 polymer ?
#
loop_
_entity_poly.entity_id
_entity_poly.type
_entity_poly.pdbx_seq_one_letter_code
_entity_poly.pdbx_strand_id
1 'polypeptide(L)'
;MAPAARPARSQKIDDERRYIDTRDGTVIDNKTGLIWLKNANCVGTKYPSFDRDCSSGDGKVNWQDAKAFVMGLNTGQFPECDANHTDWRLPTLQEMQSLVHYGFYNPAMSNAAGTAPWQENDAFSNVK
;
A
#
# COMPACT_ATOMS: atom_id res chain seq x y z
N MET A 1 11.63 -30.48 -28.24
CA MET A 1 11.76 -29.09 -27.76
C MET A 1 11.43 -29.11 -26.28
N ALA A 2 12.44 -29.10 -25.41
CA ALA A 2 12.24 -29.17 -23.96
C ALA A 2 11.83 -27.80 -23.42
N PRO A 3 10.88 -27.70 -22.47
CA PRO A 3 10.60 -26.42 -21.83
C PRO A 3 11.76 -26.07 -20.90
N ALA A 4 12.26 -24.84 -21.04
CA ALA A 4 13.28 -24.28 -20.17
C ALA A 4 12.74 -24.17 -18.73
N ALA A 5 13.45 -24.78 -17.77
CA ALA A 5 13.20 -24.57 -16.36
C ALA A 5 13.53 -23.10 -15.99
N ARG A 6 12.57 -22.38 -15.42
CA ARG A 6 12.81 -21.04 -14.85
C ARG A 6 13.70 -21.20 -13.61
N PRO A 7 14.76 -20.39 -13.43
CA PRO A 7 15.61 -20.52 -12.27
C PRO A 7 14.85 -20.12 -11.00
N ALA A 8 14.82 -21.00 -10.01
CA ALA A 8 14.35 -20.69 -8.66
C ALA A 8 15.38 -19.76 -7.99
N ARG A 9 15.04 -18.48 -7.79
CA ARG A 9 15.91 -17.50 -7.12
C ARG A 9 15.42 -17.27 -5.69
N SER A 10 16.07 -17.94 -4.75
CA SER A 10 16.23 -17.65 -3.30
C SER A 10 15.00 -17.15 -2.52
N GLN A 11 14.05 -18.04 -2.23
CA GLN A 11 12.81 -17.76 -1.47
C GLN A 11 12.91 -17.86 0.06
N LYS A 12 14.09 -18.06 0.67
CA LYS A 12 14.16 -18.42 2.11
C LYS A 12 14.28 -17.27 3.12
N ILE A 13 14.44 -16.02 2.68
CA ILE A 13 14.60 -14.84 3.57
C ILE A 13 13.35 -13.94 3.56
N ASP A 14 12.51 -14.04 2.53
CA ASP A 14 11.38 -13.11 2.34
C ASP A 14 10.06 -13.61 2.97
N ASP A 15 9.96 -14.92 3.26
CA ASP A 15 8.73 -15.57 3.78
C ASP A 15 8.43 -15.23 5.26
N GLU A 16 9.42 -14.70 5.99
CA GLU A 16 9.25 -14.29 7.41
C GLU A 16 8.85 -12.82 7.58
N ARG A 17 8.92 -12.01 6.52
CA ARG A 17 8.62 -10.58 6.62
C ARG A 17 7.13 -10.35 6.77
N ARG A 18 6.76 -9.31 7.54
CA ARG A 18 5.39 -8.82 7.67
C ARG A 18 4.87 -8.22 6.36
N TYR A 19 5.73 -7.47 5.66
CA TYR A 19 5.44 -6.79 4.41
C TYR A 19 6.52 -7.06 3.36
N ILE A 20 6.12 -7.32 2.13
CA ILE A 20 7.03 -7.54 0.99
C ILE A 20 6.72 -6.49 -0.08
N ASP A 21 7.69 -5.62 -0.35
CA ASP A 21 7.66 -4.73 -1.52
C ASP A 21 7.92 -5.55 -2.80
N THR A 22 6.92 -5.58 -3.68
CA THR A 22 6.96 -6.30 -4.97
C THR A 22 7.77 -5.56 -6.03
N ARG A 23 8.12 -4.29 -5.78
CA ARG A 23 8.77 -3.36 -6.72
C ARG A 23 7.94 -2.99 -7.95
N ASP A 24 6.64 -3.23 -7.93
CA ASP A 24 5.69 -2.78 -8.97
C ASP A 24 4.79 -1.63 -8.50
N GLY A 25 5.02 -1.11 -7.29
CA GLY A 25 4.17 -0.10 -6.67
C GLY A 25 3.19 -0.67 -5.64
N THR A 26 3.23 -1.99 -5.40
CA THR A 26 2.43 -2.65 -4.38
C THR A 26 3.27 -3.25 -3.23
N VAL A 27 2.59 -3.61 -2.14
CA VAL A 27 3.15 -4.26 -0.97
C VAL A 27 2.27 -5.43 -0.58
N ILE A 28 2.83 -6.63 -0.51
CA ILE A 28 2.16 -7.82 0.00
C ILE A 28 2.22 -7.84 1.52
N ASP A 29 1.07 -8.08 2.14
CA ASP A 29 0.89 -8.23 3.57
C ASP A 29 0.77 -9.73 3.90
N ASN A 30 1.85 -10.34 4.41
CA ASN A 30 1.89 -11.79 4.66
C ASN A 30 0.98 -12.25 5.81
N LYS A 31 0.55 -11.33 6.69
CA LYS A 31 -0.35 -11.66 7.82
C LYS A 31 -1.79 -11.85 7.35
N THR A 32 -2.22 -11.05 6.38
CA THR A 32 -3.62 -11.01 5.91
C THR A 32 -3.79 -11.57 4.50
N GLY A 33 -2.71 -11.69 3.73
CA GLY A 33 -2.73 -12.05 2.32
C GLY A 33 -3.19 -10.90 1.40
N LEU A 34 -3.33 -9.68 1.92
CA LEU A 34 -3.74 -8.51 1.14
C LEU A 34 -2.57 -7.90 0.36
N ILE A 35 -2.92 -7.17 -0.69
CA ILE A 35 -2.00 -6.31 -1.43
C ILE A 35 -2.42 -4.87 -1.17
N TRP A 36 -1.44 -4.04 -0.83
CA TRP A 36 -1.63 -2.63 -0.55
C TRP A 36 -0.86 -1.79 -1.57
N LEU A 37 -1.32 -0.55 -1.80
CA LEU A 37 -0.54 0.42 -2.55
C LEU A 37 0.69 0.85 -1.72
N LYS A 38 1.88 0.87 -2.35
CA LYS A 38 3.13 1.24 -1.67
C LYS A 38 3.14 2.70 -1.21
N ASN A 39 2.58 3.61 -2.00
CA ASN A 39 2.41 5.01 -1.63
C ASN A 39 1.13 5.15 -0.81
N ALA A 40 1.27 5.20 0.53
CA ALA A 40 0.17 5.25 1.48
C ALA A 40 -0.65 6.55 1.39
N ASN A 41 -0.12 7.59 0.75
CA ASN A 41 -0.80 8.86 0.49
C ASN A 41 -0.73 9.25 -0.99
N CYS A 42 -0.98 8.31 -1.89
CA CYS A 42 -0.91 8.58 -3.32
C CYS A 42 -1.97 9.60 -3.78
N VAL A 43 -3.20 9.52 -3.25
CA VAL A 43 -4.28 10.46 -3.58
C VAL A 43 -3.92 11.91 -3.21
N GLY A 44 -3.39 12.16 -2.01
CA GLY A 44 -3.04 13.51 -1.57
C GLY A 44 -1.81 14.07 -2.27
N THR A 45 -0.87 13.21 -2.71
CA THR A 45 0.38 13.65 -3.35
C THR A 45 0.29 13.77 -4.87
N LYS A 46 -0.48 12.91 -5.54
CA LYS A 46 -0.61 12.88 -7.01
C LYS A 46 -1.87 13.55 -7.53
N TYR A 47 -2.95 13.53 -6.74
CA TYR A 47 -4.25 14.04 -7.14
C TYR A 47 -4.81 15.01 -6.09
N PRO A 48 -4.12 16.14 -5.84
CA PRO A 48 -4.50 17.09 -4.77
C PRO A 48 -5.88 17.72 -4.94
N SER A 49 -6.53 17.58 -6.12
CA SER A 49 -7.93 17.99 -6.32
C SER A 49 -8.94 17.19 -5.47
N PHE A 50 -8.54 16.04 -4.92
CA PHE A 50 -9.33 15.24 -3.98
C PHE A 50 -9.24 15.76 -2.54
N ASP A 51 -8.21 16.55 -2.22
CA ASP A 51 -8.05 17.21 -0.93
C ASP A 51 -8.97 18.45 -0.89
N ARG A 52 -9.98 18.38 -0.02
CA ARG A 52 -11.03 19.41 0.09
C ARG A 52 -11.18 19.97 1.50
N ASP A 53 -10.31 19.60 2.43
CA ASP A 53 -10.41 20.00 3.84
C ASP A 53 -9.47 21.17 4.21
N CYS A 54 -8.84 21.77 3.21
CA CYS A 54 -7.88 22.88 3.34
C CYS A 54 -6.58 22.51 4.08
N SER A 55 -6.29 21.23 4.29
CA SER A 55 -5.05 20.74 4.94
C SER A 55 -4.14 20.05 3.93
N SER A 56 -3.51 20.85 3.07
CA SER A 56 -2.78 20.37 1.91
C SER A 56 -1.81 19.23 2.21
N GLY A 57 -2.02 18.09 1.55
CA GLY A 57 -1.06 16.99 1.48
C GLY A 57 -1.11 16.01 2.66
N ASP A 58 -2.10 16.12 3.55
CA ASP A 58 -2.34 15.13 4.60
C ASP A 58 -3.05 13.85 4.09
N GLY A 59 -3.59 13.90 2.86
CA GLY A 59 -4.23 12.76 2.21
C GLY A 59 -5.66 12.51 2.63
N LYS A 60 -6.28 13.39 3.42
CA LYS A 60 -7.65 13.22 3.86
C LYS A 60 -8.61 13.50 2.72
N VAL A 61 -9.44 12.50 2.45
CA VAL A 61 -10.50 12.55 1.45
C VAL A 61 -11.80 12.14 2.12
N ASN A 62 -12.91 12.78 1.73
CA ASN A 62 -14.21 12.32 2.18
C ASN A 62 -14.56 10.96 1.55
N TRP A 63 -15.55 10.29 2.12
CA TRP A 63 -15.92 8.94 1.72
C TRP A 63 -16.36 8.81 0.25
N GLN A 64 -17.09 9.81 -0.25
CA GLN A 64 -17.57 9.83 -1.63
C GLN A 64 -16.39 9.94 -2.62
N ASP A 65 -15.47 10.86 -2.34
CA ASP A 65 -14.27 11.08 -3.14
C ASP A 65 -13.33 9.86 -3.05
N ALA A 66 -13.21 9.21 -1.88
CA ALA A 66 -12.44 7.97 -1.73
C ALA A 66 -12.97 6.84 -2.63
N LYS A 67 -14.30 6.67 -2.70
CA LYS A 67 -14.94 5.71 -3.61
C LYS A 67 -14.71 6.07 -5.07
N ALA A 68 -14.85 7.35 -5.43
CA ALA A 68 -14.58 7.82 -6.79
C ALA A 68 -13.12 7.58 -7.19
N PHE A 69 -12.19 7.80 -6.26
CA PHE A 69 -10.77 7.54 -6.48
C PHE A 69 -10.52 6.07 -6.80
N VAL A 70 -11.04 5.15 -5.97
CA VAL A 70 -10.92 3.71 -6.20
C VAL A 70 -11.54 3.27 -7.53
N MET A 71 -12.71 3.78 -7.88
CA MET A 71 -13.31 3.49 -9.20
C MET A 71 -12.39 3.95 -10.34
N GLY A 72 -11.79 5.14 -10.21
CA GLY A 72 -10.86 5.66 -11.21
C GLY A 72 -9.55 4.88 -11.29
N LEU A 73 -9.05 4.32 -10.19
CA LEU A 73 -7.92 3.38 -10.23
C LEU A 73 -8.28 2.17 -11.11
N ASN A 74 -9.47 1.60 -10.89
CA ASN A 74 -9.91 0.40 -11.60
C ASN A 74 -10.26 0.63 -13.08
N THR A 75 -10.47 1.88 -13.49
CA THR A 75 -10.68 2.26 -14.90
C THR A 75 -9.41 2.78 -15.57
N GLY A 76 -8.28 2.83 -14.86
CA GLY A 76 -7.02 3.39 -15.38
C GLY A 76 -7.01 4.92 -15.50
N GLN A 77 -7.95 5.62 -14.84
CA GLN A 77 -8.01 7.08 -14.82
C GLN A 77 -6.83 7.69 -14.03
N PHE A 78 -6.28 6.94 -13.07
CA PHE A 78 -5.25 7.41 -12.16
C PHE A 78 -3.96 6.55 -12.23
N PRO A 79 -3.23 6.58 -13.37
CA PRO A 79 -2.09 5.69 -13.63
C PRO A 79 -0.88 5.90 -12.72
N GLU A 80 -0.82 6.99 -11.97
CA GLU A 80 0.26 7.21 -11.00
C GLU A 80 0.05 6.47 -9.66
N CYS A 81 -1.17 5.96 -9.43
CA CYS A 81 -1.58 5.33 -8.18
C CYS A 81 -2.21 3.94 -8.36
N ASP A 82 -2.35 3.45 -9.59
CA ASP A 82 -3.01 2.16 -9.86
C ASP A 82 -2.06 0.95 -9.80
N ALA A 83 -0.74 1.18 -9.84
CA ALA A 83 0.30 0.16 -9.90
C ALA A 83 0.06 -0.91 -11.00
N ASN A 84 -0.62 -0.56 -12.10
CA ASN A 84 -1.10 -1.48 -13.15
C ASN A 84 -2.10 -2.56 -12.68
N HIS A 85 -2.84 -2.31 -11.60
CA HIS A 85 -3.92 -3.17 -11.09
C HIS A 85 -5.29 -2.51 -11.26
N THR A 86 -6.34 -3.32 -11.42
CA THR A 86 -7.71 -2.85 -11.68
C THR A 86 -8.76 -3.42 -10.72
N ASP A 87 -8.33 -4.02 -9.63
CA ASP A 87 -9.16 -4.69 -8.62
C ASP A 87 -9.04 -4.03 -7.23
N TRP A 88 -8.68 -2.75 -7.20
CA TRP A 88 -8.58 -1.96 -5.98
C TRP A 88 -9.95 -1.80 -5.30
N ARG A 89 -9.91 -1.78 -3.97
CA ARG A 89 -11.06 -1.47 -3.12
C ARG A 89 -10.63 -0.69 -1.89
N LEU A 90 -11.58 -0.03 -1.25
CA LEU A 90 -11.34 0.48 0.10
C LEU A 90 -11.22 -0.72 1.08
N PRO A 91 -10.29 -0.67 2.04
CA PRO A 91 -10.19 -1.71 3.06
C PRO A 91 -11.41 -1.66 3.97
N THR A 92 -11.76 -2.81 4.54
CA THR A 92 -12.70 -2.89 5.67
C THR A 92 -12.04 -2.35 6.93
N LEU A 93 -12.84 -2.10 7.97
CA LEU A 93 -12.33 -1.64 9.26
C LEU A 93 -11.33 -2.63 9.85
N GLN A 94 -11.61 -3.95 9.78
CA GLN A 94 -10.71 -4.97 10.32
C GLN A 94 -9.37 -5.02 9.57
N GLU A 95 -9.40 -4.87 8.25
CA GLU A 95 -8.18 -4.88 7.42
C GLU A 95 -7.33 -3.64 7.68
N MET A 96 -7.96 -2.47 7.83
CA MET A 96 -7.25 -1.25 8.20
C MET A 96 -6.63 -1.38 9.59
N GLN A 97 -7.36 -1.93 10.56
CA GLN A 97 -6.85 -2.19 11.92
C GLN A 97 -5.69 -3.20 11.92
N SER A 98 -5.62 -4.10 10.94
CA SER A 98 -4.54 -5.10 10.84
C SER A 98 -3.16 -4.50 10.53
N LEU A 99 -3.13 -3.26 10.01
CA LEU A 99 -1.92 -2.48 9.76
C LEU A 99 -1.40 -1.79 11.03
N VAL A 100 -2.25 -1.60 12.03
CA VAL A 100 -1.91 -0.89 13.27
C VAL A 100 -1.07 -1.79 14.17
N HIS A 101 0.11 -1.30 14.56
CA HIS A 101 0.95 -1.91 15.56
C HIS A 101 0.84 -1.15 16.89
N TYR A 102 0.15 -1.74 17.88
CA TYR A 102 -0.19 -1.10 19.16
C TYR A 102 1.02 -0.72 20.04
N GLY A 103 2.22 -1.20 19.74
CA GLY A 103 3.46 -0.82 20.44
C GLY A 103 4.20 0.37 19.85
N PHE A 104 3.77 0.89 18.69
CA PHE A 104 4.45 1.99 17.98
C PHE A 104 3.54 3.21 17.85
N TYR A 105 4.13 4.38 17.65
CA TYR A 105 3.42 5.65 17.54
C TYR A 105 4.12 6.55 16.51
N ASN A 106 3.33 7.40 15.83
CA ASN A 106 3.79 8.41 14.87
C ASN A 106 4.82 7.89 13.82
N PRO A 107 4.48 6.89 12.99
CA PRO A 107 3.18 6.22 12.86
C PRO A 107 3.07 4.93 13.69
N ALA A 108 1.82 4.51 13.96
CA ALA A 108 1.52 3.24 14.64
C ALA A 108 1.62 2.04 13.68
N MET A 109 2.75 1.90 12.99
CA MET A 109 3.00 0.87 11.98
C MET A 109 4.38 0.24 12.17
N SER A 110 4.51 -1.05 11.89
CA SER A 110 5.81 -1.73 11.91
C SER A 110 6.55 -1.58 10.57
N ASN A 111 7.86 -1.78 10.61
CA ASN A 111 8.69 -1.95 9.44
C ASN A 111 8.34 -3.24 8.64
N ALA A 112 9.01 -3.47 7.52
CA ALA A 112 8.80 -4.61 6.62
C ALA A 112 8.99 -5.95 7.33
N ALA A 113 9.94 -6.03 8.26
CA ALA A 113 10.16 -7.22 9.08
C ALA A 113 9.06 -7.44 10.14
N GLY A 114 8.32 -6.42 10.52
CA GLY A 114 7.29 -6.49 11.57
C GLY A 114 7.84 -6.39 13.00
N THR A 115 9.11 -6.05 13.17
CA THR A 115 9.83 -6.14 14.46
C THR A 115 10.27 -4.79 15.04
N ALA A 116 10.22 -3.72 14.25
CA ALA A 116 10.60 -2.37 14.66
C ALA A 116 9.59 -1.33 14.11
N PRO A 117 9.61 -0.09 14.59
CA PRO A 117 8.79 0.99 14.02
C PRO A 117 9.08 1.20 12.53
N TRP A 118 8.05 1.58 11.77
CA TRP A 118 8.20 1.94 10.36
C TRP A 118 9.20 3.09 10.16
N GLN A 119 9.84 3.10 8.99
CA GLN A 119 10.71 4.17 8.49
C GLN A 119 10.36 4.48 7.04
N GLU A 120 10.54 5.73 6.61
CA GLU A 120 10.24 6.16 5.24
C GLU A 120 11.02 5.33 4.20
N ASN A 121 10.35 4.92 3.13
CA ASN A 121 10.86 4.06 2.05
C ASN A 121 11.31 2.65 2.47
N ASP A 122 10.81 2.13 3.59
CA ASP A 122 10.92 0.71 3.92
C ASP A 122 9.90 -0.12 3.09
N ALA A 123 8.84 -0.67 3.67
CA ALA A 123 7.77 -1.31 2.89
C ALA A 123 6.86 -0.27 2.22
N PHE A 124 6.37 0.69 3.01
CA PHE A 124 5.49 1.77 2.57
C PHE A 124 6.23 3.10 2.46
N SER A 125 5.70 3.99 1.63
CA SER A 125 6.14 5.37 1.46
C SER A 125 5.01 6.36 1.74
N ASN A 126 5.35 7.58 2.14
CA ASN A 126 4.40 8.65 2.47
C ASN A 126 3.32 8.25 3.50
N VAL A 127 3.71 7.50 4.53
CA VAL A 127 2.82 7.24 5.67
C VAL A 127 2.63 8.54 6.46
N LYS A 128 1.40 8.93 6.75
CA LYS A 128 1.01 10.17 7.46
C LYS A 128 0.20 9.87 8.71
#